data_AF-A0A7X1NVM7-F1
#
_entry.id   AF-A0A7X1NVM7-F1
#
_cell.length_a   1.000
_cell.length_b   1.000
_cell.length_c   1.000
_cell.angle_alpha   90.00
_cell.angle_beta   90.00
_cell.angle_gamma   90.00
#
_symmetry.space_group_name_H-M   'P 1'
#
loop_
_entity.id
_entity.type
_entity.pdbx_description
1 polymer ?
#
loop_
_entity_poly.entity_id
_entity_poly.type
_entity_poly.pdbx_seq_one_letter_code
_entity_poly.pdbx_strand_id
1 'polypeptide(L)'
;MPRPDILTRPAFETAFEELRGAPVTLALLDLDHFKTLNDALGHTEGDRVLRGVERLLSGSLPTGSVIGRLGGDEYAALLPETAAETALILFDEVIRHFQIHRDPHWPRTLGLSVGLAARPAHAHTFADLQRAADEALLRAKREGRGRACIYVESKMVLKSNYYPKSQLERLSKLSGALGRTEASLLREALDDLVEKYRGEL
;
A
#
# COMPACT_ATOMS: atom_id res chain seq x y z
N MET A 1 1.49 -22.27 -21.40
CA MET A 1 1.31 -20.80 -21.51
C MET A 1 2.65 -20.14 -21.27
N PRO A 2 3.03 -19.10 -22.04
CA PRO A 2 4.27 -18.36 -21.79
C PRO A 2 4.27 -17.81 -20.36
N ARG A 3 5.45 -17.70 -19.74
CA ARG A 3 5.57 -17.02 -18.45
C ARG A 3 5.13 -15.57 -18.61
N PRO A 4 4.40 -15.00 -17.66
CA PRO A 4 4.15 -13.58 -17.69
C PRO A 4 5.47 -12.81 -17.58
N ASP A 5 5.60 -11.73 -18.35
CA ASP A 5 6.75 -10.84 -18.26
C ASP A 5 6.66 -10.04 -16.96
N ILE A 6 7.33 -10.55 -15.92
CA ILE A 6 7.49 -9.87 -14.64
C ILE A 6 8.77 -9.05 -14.71
N LEU A 7 8.63 -7.73 -14.67
CA LEU A 7 9.76 -6.82 -14.79
C LEU A 7 10.62 -6.79 -13.53
N THR A 8 11.92 -6.54 -13.69
CA THR A 8 12.79 -6.16 -12.58
C THR A 8 12.49 -4.73 -12.16
N ARG A 9 12.88 -4.34 -10.94
CA ARG A 9 12.68 -2.96 -10.43
C ARG A 9 13.12 -1.87 -11.43
N PRO A 10 14.33 -1.88 -12.02
CA PRO A 10 14.72 -0.84 -12.97
C PRO A 10 13.84 -0.77 -14.23
N ALA A 11 13.43 -1.92 -14.75
CA ALA A 11 12.56 -2.00 -15.92
C ALA A 11 11.13 -1.54 -15.59
N PHE A 12 10.64 -1.86 -14.39
CA PHE A 12 9.33 -1.39 -13.90
C PHE A 12 9.30 0.13 -13.72
N GLU A 13 10.36 0.72 -13.17
CA GLU A 13 10.51 2.18 -13.05
C GLU A 13 10.55 2.85 -14.43
N THR A 14 11.26 2.25 -15.39
CA THR A 14 11.28 2.75 -16.78
C THR A 14 9.89 2.71 -17.42
N ALA A 15 9.13 1.63 -17.21
CA ALA A 15 7.76 1.51 -17.71
C ALA A 15 6.82 2.58 -17.12
N PHE A 16 7.05 3.01 -15.88
CA PHE A 16 6.30 4.14 -15.30
C PHE A 16 6.61 5.47 -16.01
N GLU A 17 7.88 5.73 -16.30
CA GLU A 17 8.31 6.95 -16.99
C GLU A 17 7.77 7.02 -18.43
N GLU A 18 7.64 5.87 -19.11
CA GLU A 18 7.06 5.76 -20.45
C GLU A 18 5.58 6.19 -20.52
N LEU A 19 4.87 6.20 -19.39
CA LEU A 19 3.49 6.71 -19.31
C LEU A 19 3.42 8.24 -19.45
N ARG A 20 4.55 8.97 -19.41
CA ARG A 20 4.66 10.40 -19.72
C ARG A 20 3.62 11.29 -19.04
N GLY A 21 3.33 11.03 -17.77
CA GLY A 21 2.37 11.81 -16.99
C GLY A 21 0.91 11.38 -17.12
N ALA A 22 0.58 10.38 -17.96
CA ALA A 22 -0.76 9.84 -18.08
C ALA A 22 -1.29 9.29 -16.73
N PRO A 23 -2.61 9.33 -16.48
CA PRO A 23 -3.21 8.74 -15.30
C PRO A 23 -2.81 7.26 -15.12
N VAL A 24 -2.44 6.90 -13.89
CA VAL A 24 -2.03 5.53 -13.55
C VAL A 24 -2.22 5.27 -12.07
N THR A 25 -2.68 4.08 -11.72
CA THR A 25 -2.59 3.58 -10.34
C THR A 25 -1.38 2.67 -10.18
N LEU A 26 -0.54 2.98 -9.19
CA LEU A 26 0.50 2.11 -8.68
C LEU A 26 -0.06 1.25 -7.55
N ALA A 27 0.14 -0.05 -7.64
CA ALA A 27 -0.08 -1.00 -6.56
C ALA A 27 1.26 -1.54 -6.08
N LEU A 28 1.49 -1.54 -4.77
CA LEU A 28 2.58 -2.27 -4.12
C LEU A 28 2.00 -3.43 -3.34
N LEU A 29 2.61 -4.59 -3.49
CA LEU A 29 2.12 -5.87 -2.97
C LEU A 29 3.21 -6.56 -2.17
N ASP A 30 2.80 -7.23 -1.09
CA ASP A 30 3.69 -8.00 -0.23
C ASP A 30 2.99 -9.27 0.25
N LEU A 31 3.71 -10.40 0.26
CA LEU A 31 3.19 -11.65 0.80
C LEU A 31 3.30 -11.68 2.32
N ASP A 32 2.15 -11.61 2.97
CA ASP A 32 2.06 -11.66 4.41
C ASP A 32 2.60 -12.98 4.95
N HIS A 33 3.49 -12.90 5.93
CA HIS A 33 4.07 -14.07 6.61
C HIS A 33 4.80 -15.06 5.67
N PHE A 34 5.31 -14.60 4.52
CA PHE A 34 6.05 -15.45 3.58
C PHE A 34 7.31 -16.06 4.19
N LYS A 35 8.06 -15.30 5.00
CA LYS A 35 9.21 -15.84 5.74
C LYS A 35 8.82 -17.03 6.62
N THR A 36 7.69 -16.94 7.34
CA THR A 36 7.18 -18.03 8.18
C THR A 36 6.86 -19.28 7.35
N LEU A 37 6.33 -19.11 6.14
CA LEU A 37 6.14 -20.23 5.22
C LEU A 37 7.47 -20.86 4.82
N ASN A 38 8.47 -20.06 4.46
CA ASN A 38 9.80 -20.59 4.10
C ASN A 38 10.48 -21.30 5.26
N ASP A 39 10.39 -20.74 6.46
CA ASP A 39 10.98 -21.33 7.66
C ASP A 39 10.30 -22.67 8.02
N ALA A 40 9.00 -22.83 7.71
CA ALA A 40 8.24 -24.04 8.01
C ALA A 40 8.27 -25.11 6.91
N LEU A 41 8.24 -24.71 5.63
CA LEU A 41 8.05 -25.61 4.48
C LEU A 41 9.23 -25.60 3.50
N GLY A 42 10.23 -24.74 3.73
CA GLY A 42 11.42 -24.61 2.89
C GLY A 42 11.22 -23.70 1.68
N HIS A 43 12.34 -23.23 1.13
CA HIS A 43 12.37 -22.30 0.00
C HIS A 43 11.73 -22.86 -1.28
N THR A 44 11.73 -24.18 -1.48
CA THR A 44 11.08 -24.80 -2.65
C THR A 44 9.56 -24.54 -2.65
N GLU A 45 8.92 -24.55 -1.47
CA GLU A 45 7.50 -24.19 -1.36
C GLU A 45 7.31 -22.67 -1.47
N GLY A 46 8.24 -21.87 -0.96
CA GLY A 46 8.26 -20.43 -1.20
C GLY A 46 8.26 -20.08 -2.70
N ASP A 47 9.09 -20.75 -3.49
CA ASP A 47 9.14 -20.59 -4.95
C ASP A 47 7.82 -20.97 -5.62
N ARG A 48 7.10 -21.96 -5.10
CA ARG A 48 5.76 -22.32 -5.61
C ARG A 48 4.74 -21.24 -5.35
N VAL A 49 4.76 -20.64 -4.15
CA VAL A 49 3.89 -19.50 -3.80
C VAL A 49 4.17 -18.33 -4.73
N LEU A 50 5.44 -17.93 -4.88
CA LEU A 50 5.84 -16.80 -5.73
C LEU A 50 5.37 -16.98 -7.18
N ARG A 51 5.59 -18.17 -7.77
CA ARG A 51 5.09 -18.48 -9.11
C ARG A 51 3.56 -18.50 -9.20
N GLY A 52 2.88 -18.87 -8.11
CA GLY A 52 1.43 -18.81 -8.00
C GLY A 52 0.91 -17.38 -8.04
N VAL A 53 1.57 -16.48 -7.31
CA VAL A 53 1.27 -15.04 -7.28
C VAL A 53 1.53 -14.40 -8.64
N GLU A 54 2.65 -14.72 -9.30
CA GLU A 54 2.94 -14.22 -10.65
C GLU A 54 1.85 -14.62 -11.65
N ARG A 55 1.41 -15.90 -11.63
CA ARG A 55 0.29 -16.35 -12.48
C ARG A 55 -1.03 -15.66 -12.12
N LEU A 56 -1.28 -15.48 -10.83
CA LEU A 56 -2.49 -14.82 -10.34
C LEU A 56 -2.56 -13.38 -10.85
N LEU A 57 -1.52 -12.59 -10.64
CA LEU A 57 -1.48 -11.19 -11.06
C LEU A 57 -1.65 -11.06 -12.58
N SER A 58 -0.96 -11.89 -13.35
CA SER A 58 -1.06 -11.84 -14.81
C SER A 58 -2.38 -12.34 -15.38
N GLY A 59 -3.11 -13.18 -14.64
CA GLY A 59 -4.44 -13.65 -15.02
C GLY A 59 -5.58 -12.73 -14.57
N SER A 60 -5.35 -11.90 -13.55
CA SER A 60 -6.39 -11.06 -12.93
C SER A 60 -6.31 -9.59 -13.33
N LEU A 61 -5.15 -9.08 -13.72
CA LEU A 61 -5.00 -7.65 -14.03
C LEU A 61 -5.43 -7.31 -15.47
N PRO A 62 -5.99 -6.10 -15.71
CA PRO A 62 -6.42 -5.66 -17.03
C PRO A 62 -5.29 -5.69 -18.08
N THR A 63 -5.65 -5.87 -19.35
CA THR A 63 -4.72 -5.74 -20.47
C THR A 63 -4.04 -4.38 -20.46
N GLY A 64 -2.72 -4.35 -20.66
CA GLY A 64 -1.92 -3.12 -20.58
C GLY A 64 -1.37 -2.82 -19.18
N SER A 65 -1.76 -3.59 -18.16
CA SER A 65 -1.11 -3.52 -16.85
C SER A 65 0.34 -4.02 -16.93
N VAL A 66 1.24 -3.36 -16.20
CA VAL A 66 2.64 -3.77 -16.08
C VAL A 66 2.87 -4.33 -14.70
N ILE A 67 3.54 -5.48 -14.59
CA ILE A 67 3.83 -6.13 -13.31
C ILE A 67 5.35 -6.18 -13.12
N GLY A 68 5.82 -5.84 -11.92
CA GLY A 68 7.22 -5.93 -11.52
C GLY A 68 7.39 -6.72 -10.24
N ARG A 69 8.54 -7.39 -10.10
CA ARG A 69 9.00 -7.97 -8.83
C ARG A 69 10.14 -7.12 -8.30
N LEU A 70 9.89 -6.46 -7.19
CA LEU A 70 10.77 -5.44 -6.65
C LEU A 70 11.92 -6.02 -5.82
N GLY A 71 11.71 -7.21 -5.25
CA GLY A 71 12.69 -7.97 -4.48
C GLY A 71 11.99 -8.98 -3.58
N GLY A 72 12.59 -10.15 -3.34
CA GLY A 72 12.00 -11.15 -2.42
C GLY A 72 10.55 -11.50 -2.77
N ASP A 73 9.64 -11.18 -1.86
CA ASP A 73 8.19 -11.35 -1.92
C ASP A 73 7.40 -10.06 -2.21
N GLU A 74 8.11 -9.00 -2.59
CA GLU A 74 7.54 -7.70 -2.95
C GLU A 74 7.27 -7.60 -4.46
N TYR A 75 6.05 -7.24 -4.81
CA TYR A 75 5.61 -7.03 -6.18
C TYR A 75 5.04 -5.62 -6.34
N ALA A 76 4.98 -5.17 -7.58
CA ALA A 76 4.32 -3.93 -7.96
C ALA A 76 3.53 -4.09 -9.25
N ALA A 77 2.48 -3.29 -9.42
CA ALA A 77 1.74 -3.20 -10.66
C ALA A 77 1.42 -1.75 -11.04
N LEU A 78 1.53 -1.44 -12.33
CA LEU A 78 1.00 -0.21 -12.92
C LEU A 78 -0.30 -0.54 -13.64
N LEU A 79 -1.36 0.20 -13.33
CA LEU A 79 -2.66 0.11 -13.98
C LEU A 79 -2.94 1.45 -14.69
N PRO A 80 -2.54 1.59 -15.98
CA PRO A 80 -2.81 2.80 -16.75
C PRO A 80 -4.30 3.11 -16.84
N GLU A 81 -4.66 4.38 -16.85
CA GLU A 81 -6.05 4.87 -17.00
C GLU A 81 -7.05 4.22 -15.99
N THR A 82 -6.54 3.76 -14.86
CA THR A 82 -7.32 3.08 -13.81
C THR A 82 -7.31 3.93 -12.55
N ALA A 83 -8.50 4.29 -12.05
CA ALA A 83 -8.66 4.99 -10.78
C ALA A 83 -8.32 4.09 -9.58
N ALA A 84 -7.91 4.69 -8.45
CA ALA A 84 -7.51 3.94 -7.25
C ALA A 84 -8.65 3.09 -6.68
N GLU A 85 -9.88 3.57 -6.77
CA GLU A 85 -11.10 2.89 -6.33
C GLU A 85 -11.39 1.65 -7.18
N THR A 86 -11.19 1.74 -8.49
CA THR A 86 -11.30 0.58 -9.39
C THR A 86 -10.20 -0.44 -9.10
N ALA A 87 -8.96 0.03 -8.89
CA ALA A 87 -7.85 -0.83 -8.51
C ALA A 87 -8.10 -1.52 -7.16
N LEU A 88 -8.73 -0.84 -6.20
CA LEU A 88 -9.10 -1.44 -4.91
C LEU A 88 -10.01 -2.65 -5.09
N ILE A 89 -11.06 -2.52 -5.90
CA ILE A 89 -11.99 -3.62 -6.19
C ILE A 89 -11.25 -4.78 -6.87
N LEU A 90 -10.41 -4.48 -7.86
CA LEU A 90 -9.60 -5.49 -8.56
C LEU A 90 -8.67 -6.24 -7.59
N PHE A 91 -7.98 -5.53 -6.70
CA PHE A 91 -7.07 -6.19 -5.76
C PHE A 91 -7.79 -6.92 -4.63
N ASP A 92 -8.98 -6.49 -4.21
CA ASP A 92 -9.82 -7.26 -3.30
C ASP A 92 -10.23 -8.62 -3.92
N GLU A 93 -10.50 -8.64 -5.23
CA GLU A 93 -10.75 -9.89 -5.96
C GLU A 93 -9.49 -10.76 -6.07
N VAL A 94 -8.33 -10.17 -6.39
CA VAL A 94 -7.03 -10.86 -6.41
C VAL A 94 -6.74 -11.51 -5.06
N ILE A 95 -6.89 -10.76 -3.97
CA ILE A 95 -6.65 -11.23 -2.61
C ILE A 95 -7.62 -12.36 -2.24
N ARG A 96 -8.90 -12.20 -2.57
CA ARG A 96 -9.90 -13.25 -2.36
C ARG A 96 -9.55 -14.51 -3.15
N HIS A 97 -9.16 -14.37 -4.41
CA HIS A 97 -8.79 -15.49 -5.27
C HIS A 97 -7.53 -16.21 -4.76
N PHE A 98 -6.54 -15.47 -4.27
CA PHE A 98 -5.37 -16.02 -3.57
C PHE A 98 -5.78 -16.85 -2.35
N GLN A 99 -6.69 -16.33 -1.52
CA GLN A 99 -7.15 -17.04 -0.31
C GLN A 99 -8.03 -18.25 -0.59
N ILE A 100 -8.79 -18.28 -1.69
CA ILE A 100 -9.63 -19.42 -2.06
C ILE A 100 -8.80 -20.55 -2.68
N HIS A 101 -7.82 -20.21 -3.52
CA HIS A 101 -7.06 -21.19 -4.33
C HIS A 101 -5.68 -21.52 -3.76
N ARG A 102 -5.38 -21.05 -2.55
CA ARG A 102 -4.18 -21.43 -1.80
C ARG A 102 -4.12 -22.94 -1.56
N ASP A 103 -2.89 -23.45 -1.41
CA ASP A 103 -2.71 -24.82 -0.94
C ASP A 103 -3.22 -24.95 0.51
N PRO A 104 -4.06 -25.97 0.83
CA PRO A 104 -4.51 -26.24 2.19
C PRO A 104 -3.39 -26.48 3.21
N HIS A 105 -2.21 -26.90 2.76
CA HIS A 105 -1.04 -27.13 3.62
C HIS A 105 -0.27 -25.84 3.96
N TRP A 106 -0.53 -24.74 3.26
CA TRP A 106 0.11 -23.47 3.59
C TRP A 106 -0.46 -22.90 4.91
N PRO A 107 0.34 -22.18 5.73
CA PRO A 107 -0.12 -21.58 6.99
C PRO A 107 -1.25 -20.59 6.76
N ARG A 108 -2.36 -20.67 7.52
CA ARG A 108 -3.54 -19.81 7.32
C ARG A 108 -3.23 -18.31 7.30
N THR A 109 -2.17 -17.90 7.99
CA THR A 109 -1.66 -16.53 8.04
C THR A 109 -1.01 -16.04 6.75
N LEU A 110 -0.67 -16.93 5.80
CA LEU A 110 -0.17 -16.55 4.48
C LEU A 110 -1.24 -15.74 3.75
N GLY A 111 -0.89 -14.52 3.34
CA GLY A 111 -1.79 -13.58 2.73
C GLY A 111 -1.10 -12.68 1.71
N LEU A 112 -1.87 -11.75 1.17
CA LEU A 112 -1.39 -10.73 0.25
C LEU A 112 -1.96 -9.40 0.73
N SER A 113 -1.08 -8.46 1.03
CA SER A 113 -1.45 -7.09 1.38
C SER A 113 -1.09 -6.16 0.23
N VAL A 114 -1.95 -5.17 -0.04
CA VAL A 114 -1.78 -4.25 -1.18
C VAL A 114 -1.95 -2.80 -0.73
N GLY A 115 -1.00 -1.95 -1.13
CA GLY A 115 -1.10 -0.50 -1.02
C GLY A 115 -1.27 0.14 -2.39
N LEU A 116 -2.22 1.06 -2.52
CA LEU A 116 -2.59 1.68 -3.79
C LEU A 116 -2.38 3.19 -3.74
N ALA A 117 -1.78 3.75 -4.78
CA ALA A 117 -1.75 5.19 -4.99
C ALA A 117 -1.91 5.54 -6.47
N ALA A 118 -2.60 6.65 -6.78
CA ALA A 118 -2.89 7.04 -8.15
C ALA A 118 -2.27 8.39 -8.51
N ARG A 119 -1.76 8.49 -9.74
CA ARG A 119 -1.47 9.76 -10.41
C ARG A 119 -2.69 10.16 -11.26
N PRO A 120 -3.15 11.42 -11.20
CA PRO A 120 -2.61 12.54 -10.42
C PRO A 120 -3.17 12.68 -8.99
N ALA A 121 -4.10 11.82 -8.55
CA ALA A 121 -4.87 12.03 -7.33
C ALA A 121 -4.03 12.13 -6.04
N HIS A 122 -2.97 11.35 -5.93
CA HIS A 122 -2.14 11.25 -4.72
C HIS A 122 -0.72 11.80 -4.92
N ALA A 123 -0.18 11.70 -6.13
CA ALA A 123 1.17 12.16 -6.48
C ALA A 123 1.38 12.25 -8.01
N HIS A 124 2.47 12.90 -8.43
CA HIS A 124 2.84 13.03 -9.85
C HIS A 124 4.12 12.29 -10.24
N THR A 125 5.08 12.18 -9.32
CA THR A 125 6.37 11.52 -9.53
C THR A 125 6.29 10.05 -9.10
N PHE A 126 7.16 9.19 -9.66
CA PHE A 126 7.25 7.80 -9.23
C PHE A 126 7.57 7.69 -7.74
N ALA A 127 8.56 8.45 -7.26
CA ALA A 127 9.03 8.41 -5.88
C ALA A 127 7.92 8.78 -4.88
N ASP A 128 7.14 9.83 -5.16
CA ASP A 128 6.03 10.24 -4.29
C ASP A 128 4.88 9.24 -4.34
N LEU A 129 4.60 8.67 -5.51
CA LEU A 129 3.55 7.67 -5.68
C LEU A 129 3.92 6.36 -4.97
N GLN A 130 5.18 5.95 -5.05
CA GLN A 130 5.71 4.80 -4.33
C GLN A 130 5.60 5.01 -2.82
N ARG A 131 6.03 6.17 -2.30
CA ARG A 131 5.88 6.50 -0.88
C ARG A 131 4.42 6.44 -0.42
N ALA A 132 3.50 7.00 -1.22
CA ALA A 132 2.07 6.95 -0.92
C ALA A 132 1.54 5.50 -0.90
N ALA A 133 1.91 4.68 -1.88
CA ALA A 133 1.51 3.28 -1.92
C ALA A 133 2.11 2.47 -0.76
N ASP A 134 3.36 2.75 -0.36
CA ASP A 134 4.01 2.13 0.80
C ASP A 134 3.28 2.46 2.11
N GLU A 135 2.86 3.71 2.31
CA GLU A 135 2.06 4.10 3.47
C GLU A 135 0.71 3.35 3.50
N ALA A 136 0.08 3.18 2.34
CA ALA A 136 -1.15 2.42 2.21
C ALA A 136 -0.95 0.92 2.47
N LEU A 137 0.16 0.34 2.00
CA LEU A 137 0.53 -1.06 2.23
C LEU A 137 0.82 -1.31 3.72
N LEU A 138 1.51 -0.38 4.38
CA LEU A 138 1.74 -0.43 5.81
C LEU A 138 0.42 -0.38 6.58
N ARG A 139 -0.55 0.44 6.14
CA ARG A 139 -1.90 0.45 6.72
C ARG A 139 -2.60 -0.89 6.55
N ALA A 140 -2.57 -1.48 5.35
CA ALA A 140 -3.13 -2.82 5.11
C ALA A 140 -2.53 -3.87 6.07
N LYS A 141 -1.20 -3.84 6.28
CA LYS A 141 -0.51 -4.73 7.23
C LYS A 141 -0.93 -4.47 8.68
N ARG A 142 -1.16 -3.22 9.08
CA ARG A 142 -1.56 -2.84 10.45
C ARG A 142 -3.00 -3.18 10.76
N GLU A 143 -3.91 -3.05 9.79
CA GLU A 143 -5.33 -3.31 10.01
C GLU A 143 -5.71 -4.80 9.94
N GLY A 144 -4.74 -5.70 9.86
CA GLY A 144 -4.95 -7.14 9.94
C GLY A 144 -4.54 -7.93 8.70
N ARG A 145 -3.82 -7.31 7.74
CA ARG A 145 -3.29 -7.96 6.53
C ARG A 145 -4.38 -8.50 5.60
N GLY A 146 -3.98 -9.14 4.50
CA GLY A 146 -4.91 -9.80 3.57
C GLY A 146 -5.94 -8.85 2.99
N ARG A 147 -5.55 -7.61 2.66
CA ARG A 147 -6.44 -6.56 2.16
C ARG A 147 -5.71 -5.56 1.28
N ALA A 148 -6.48 -4.84 0.47
CA ALA A 148 -6.01 -3.68 -0.24
C ALA A 148 -6.38 -2.38 0.51
N CYS A 149 -5.53 -1.37 0.39
CA CYS A 149 -5.76 -0.05 0.97
C CYS A 149 -5.37 1.03 -0.04
N ILE A 150 -6.24 2.02 -0.23
CA ILE A 150 -5.91 3.24 -0.98
C ILE A 150 -5.18 4.21 -0.06
N TYR A 151 -4.09 4.80 -0.53
CA TYR A 151 -3.43 5.90 0.15
C TYR A 151 -4.44 7.02 0.42
N VAL A 152 -4.59 7.36 1.69
CA VAL A 152 -5.35 8.52 2.10
C VAL A 152 -4.31 9.52 2.55
N GLU A 153 -4.29 10.68 1.88
CA GLU A 153 -3.37 11.73 2.24
C GLU A 153 -3.60 12.11 3.70
N SER A 154 -2.64 11.78 4.56
CA SER A 154 -2.64 12.18 5.97
C SER A 154 -2.25 13.65 6.13
N LYS A 155 -2.63 14.49 5.15
CA LYS A 155 -2.72 15.91 5.39
C LYS A 155 -3.87 16.06 6.37
N MET A 156 -3.48 16.23 7.63
CA MET A 156 -4.17 17.16 8.48
C MET A 156 -4.19 18.50 7.73
N VAL A 157 -5.14 18.69 6.82
CA VAL A 157 -5.51 20.04 6.40
C VAL A 157 -6.15 20.58 7.66
N LEU A 158 -5.38 21.31 8.45
CA LEU A 158 -5.94 22.34 9.31
C LEU A 158 -6.79 23.17 8.36
N LYS A 159 -8.09 22.87 8.25
CA LYS A 159 -9.02 23.82 7.68
C LYS A 159 -8.91 24.97 8.66
N SER A 160 -8.15 26.00 8.27
CA SER A 160 -7.94 27.24 9.01
C SER A 160 -9.25 27.88 9.46
N ASN A 161 -10.39 27.41 8.94
CA ASN A 161 -11.73 27.77 9.34
C ASN A 161 -12.24 27.12 10.64
N TYR A 162 -11.60 26.08 11.19
CA TYR A 162 -12.03 25.45 12.46
C TYR A 162 -11.20 25.86 13.68
N TYR A 163 -10.02 26.43 13.46
CA TYR A 163 -9.12 26.84 14.53
C TYR A 163 -8.84 28.34 14.42
N PRO A 164 -9.03 29.13 15.50
CA PRO A 164 -8.62 30.52 15.52
C PRO A 164 -7.13 30.66 15.16
N LYS A 165 -6.78 31.74 14.44
CA LYS A 165 -5.38 32.06 14.07
C LYS A 165 -4.42 31.97 15.26
N SER A 166 -4.87 32.39 16.44
CA SER A 166 -4.09 32.32 17.69
C SER A 166 -3.78 30.90 18.14
N GLN A 167 -4.64 29.91 17.88
CA GLN A 167 -4.36 28.50 18.19
C GLN A 167 -3.33 27.93 17.22
N LEU A 168 -3.43 28.26 15.94
CA LEU A 168 -2.47 27.84 14.91
C LEU A 168 -1.06 28.40 15.20
N GLU A 169 -0.97 29.69 15.57
CA GLU A 169 0.30 30.31 15.96
C GLU A 169 0.93 29.65 17.19
N ARG A 170 0.13 29.25 18.19
CA ARG A 170 0.61 28.54 19.38
C ARG A 170 1.11 27.14 19.03
N LEU A 171 0.36 26.42 18.20
CA LEU A 171 0.74 25.08 17.75
C LEU A 171 2.05 25.12 16.95
N SER A 172 2.20 26.09 16.06
CA SER A 172 3.42 26.26 15.27
C SER A 172 4.64 26.59 16.13
N LYS A 173 4.48 27.49 17.12
CA LYS A 173 5.53 27.76 18.12
C LYS A 173 5.91 26.52 18.92
N LEU A 174 4.92 25.73 19.34
CA LEU A 174 5.14 24.49 20.10
C LEU A 174 5.85 23.43 19.24
N SER A 175 5.45 23.29 17.98
CA SER A 175 6.11 22.44 16.98
C SER A 175 7.59 22.81 16.84
N GLY A 176 7.89 24.10 16.66
CA GLY A 176 9.26 24.59 16.56
C GLY A 176 10.08 24.35 17.83
N ALA A 177 9.49 24.57 19.01
CA ALA A 177 10.19 24.38 20.29
C ALA A 177 10.51 22.90 20.58
N LEU A 178 9.67 21.98 20.13
CA LEU A 178 9.81 20.55 20.40
C LEU A 178 10.55 19.79 19.28
N GLY A 179 10.86 20.44 18.16
CA GLY A 179 11.43 19.76 16.98
C GLY A 179 10.51 18.69 16.40
N ARG A 180 9.20 18.80 16.63
CA ARG A 180 8.17 17.84 16.23
C ARG A 180 7.21 18.49 15.26
N THR A 181 6.59 17.70 14.38
CA THR A 181 5.58 18.23 13.45
C THR A 181 4.28 18.58 14.19
N GLU A 182 3.56 19.60 13.72
CA GLU A 182 2.23 19.97 14.24
C GLU A 182 1.26 18.78 14.26
N ALA A 183 1.33 17.91 13.24
CA ALA A 183 0.54 16.67 13.17
C ALA A 183 0.93 15.62 14.24
N SER A 184 2.18 15.60 14.70
CA SER A 184 2.59 14.73 15.81
C SER A 184 1.97 15.20 17.13
N LEU A 185 1.94 16.52 17.36
CA LEU A 185 1.38 17.11 18.58
C LEU A 185 -0.14 16.99 18.64
N LEU A 186 -0.83 17.14 17.52
CA LEU A 186 -2.28 16.98 17.49
C LEU A 186 -2.73 15.53 17.68
N ARG A 187 -1.93 14.55 17.24
CA ARG A 187 -2.17 13.13 17.53
C ARG A 187 -2.04 12.84 19.03
N GLU A 188 -0.96 13.32 19.65
CA GLU A 188 -0.78 13.23 21.09
C GLU A 188 -1.94 13.86 21.86
N ALA A 189 -2.38 15.06 21.47
CA ALA A 189 -3.52 15.71 22.09
C ALA A 189 -4.83 14.92 21.95
N LEU A 190 -5.01 14.18 20.85
CA LEU A 190 -6.17 13.31 20.65
C LEU A 190 -6.08 12.06 21.55
N ASP A 191 -4.91 11.43 21.61
CA ASP A 191 -4.67 10.28 22.48
C ASP A 191 -4.91 10.66 23.95
N ASP A 192 -4.40 11.82 24.38
CA ASP A 192 -4.62 12.38 25.71
C ASP A 192 -6.12 12.65 25.98
N LEU A 193 -6.85 13.12 24.97
CA LEU A 193 -8.29 13.38 25.08
C LEU A 193 -9.08 12.08 25.24
N VAL A 194 -8.77 11.07 24.43
CA VAL A 194 -9.41 9.74 24.53
C VAL A 194 -9.09 9.11 25.89
N GLU A 195 -7.85 9.20 26.34
CA GLU A 195 -7.44 8.70 27.65
C GLU A 195 -8.22 9.38 28.78
N LYS A 196 -8.34 10.71 28.70
CA LYS A 196 -9.07 11.52 29.69
C LYS A 196 -10.52 11.08 29.85
N TYR A 197 -11.19 10.65 28.78
CA TYR A 197 -12.61 10.25 28.78
C TYR A 197 -12.82 8.73 28.66
N ARG A 198 -11.78 7.92 28.89
CA ARG A 198 -11.88 6.45 28.78
C ARG A 198 -13.01 5.84 29.61
N GLY A 199 -13.37 6.43 30.74
CA GLY A 199 -14.45 5.95 31.61
C GLY A 199 -15.88 6.29 31.14
N GLU A 200 -16.02 7.11 30.09
CA GLU A 200 -17.31 7.50 29.50
C GLU A 200 -17.58 6.80 28.15
N LEU A 201 -16.60 6.03 27.65
CA LEU A 201 -16.68 5.21 26.43
C LEU A 201 -17.00 3.75 26.77
#